data_AF-A0A0A8H2C5-F1
#
_entry.id   AF-A0A0A8H2C5-F1
#
_cell.length_a   1.000
_cell.length_b   1.000
_cell.length_c   1.000
_cell.angle_alpha   90.00
_cell.angle_beta   90.00
_cell.angle_gamma   90.00
#
_symmetry.space_group_name_H-M   'P 1'
#
loop_
_entity.id
_entity.type
_entity.pdbx_description
1 polymer ?
#
loop_
_entity_poly.entity_id
_entity_poly.type
_entity_poly.pdbx_seq_one_letter_code
_entity_poly.pdbx_strand_id
1 'polypeptide(L)'
;MNKYKKLLIFIMSSLFFNFSAAMDLSETEINWLPKEKIEIIQKEYEKGIKLKLEELNAQNTSEILKEYILDCYKIDYAIELLQDYESSTQGINSAYFYGYQKYDRLLNKYYSLYKNRLNEKNKAAFLEEQKAWIKLRDAYEQYILAHKTFVYTSNGGGTIYSNFVSVSRFDFLKKRVDELYKYYSQAIDNSGIQW
;
A
#
# COMPACT_ATOMS: atom_id res chain seq x y z
N MET A 1 -1.01 24.81 29.12
CA MET A 1 -0.79 24.12 27.82
C MET A 1 -1.10 25.08 26.69
N ASN A 2 -0.11 25.45 25.87
CA ASN A 2 -0.17 26.62 24.97
C ASN A 2 -1.16 26.41 23.80
N LYS A 3 -1.96 27.44 23.45
CA LYS A 3 -3.02 27.42 22.42
C LYS A 3 -2.49 26.95 21.06
N TYR A 4 -1.24 27.29 20.75
CA TYR A 4 -0.53 26.88 19.54
C TYR A 4 -0.22 25.37 19.48
N LYS A 5 0.03 24.71 20.62
CA LYS A 5 0.22 23.25 20.67
C LYS A 5 -1.08 22.50 20.35
N LYS A 6 -2.24 22.99 20.84
CA LYS A 6 -3.54 22.38 20.53
C LYS A 6 -3.92 22.54 19.05
N LEU A 7 -3.61 23.69 18.43
CA LEU A 7 -3.87 23.96 17.02
C LEU A 7 -3.01 23.09 16.08
N LEU A 8 -1.72 22.91 16.39
CA LEU A 8 -0.81 22.03 15.64
C LEU A 8 -1.22 20.55 15.70
N ILE A 9 -1.68 20.08 16.85
CA ILE A 9 -2.18 18.71 17.01
C ILE A 9 -3.46 18.50 16.18
N PHE A 10 -4.34 19.49 16.14
CA PHE A 10 -5.62 19.42 15.41
C PHE A 10 -5.44 19.45 13.87
N ILE A 11 -4.50 20.26 13.37
CA ILE A 11 -4.18 20.33 11.91
C ILE A 11 -3.44 19.06 11.45
N MET A 12 -2.58 18.49 12.29
CA MET A 12 -1.99 17.19 12.01
C MET A 12 -3.10 16.14 11.89
N SER A 13 -4.01 16.02 12.86
CA SER A 13 -5.09 15.02 12.80
C SER A 13 -5.99 15.12 11.55
N SER A 14 -6.30 16.33 11.06
CA SER A 14 -7.16 16.48 9.87
C SER A 14 -6.46 16.13 8.55
N LEU A 15 -5.12 16.24 8.48
CA LEU A 15 -4.34 15.75 7.33
C LEU A 15 -4.23 14.22 7.31
N PHE A 16 -4.27 13.55 8.47
CA PHE A 16 -4.21 12.08 8.58
C PHE A 16 -5.53 11.40 8.18
N PHE A 17 -6.70 11.97 8.52
CA PHE A 17 -8.00 11.39 8.16
C PHE A 17 -8.28 11.35 6.64
N ASN A 18 -7.77 12.31 5.87
CA ASN A 18 -7.97 12.36 4.42
C ASN A 18 -7.21 11.26 3.66
N PHE A 19 -6.10 10.76 4.22
CA PHE A 19 -5.27 9.77 3.52
C PHE A 19 -5.86 8.36 3.60
N SER A 20 -6.43 7.96 4.75
CA SER A 20 -7.04 6.64 4.89
C SER A 20 -8.31 6.51 4.04
N ALA A 21 -9.07 7.60 3.83
CA ALA A 21 -10.19 7.63 2.89
C ALA A 21 -9.74 7.48 1.42
N ALA A 22 -8.59 8.04 1.05
CA ALA A 22 -8.02 7.88 -0.29
C ALA A 22 -7.57 6.44 -0.61
N MET A 23 -7.44 5.59 0.42
CA MET A 23 -7.15 4.16 0.29
C MET A 23 -8.39 3.31 0.08
N ASP A 24 -9.60 3.84 0.29
CA ASP A 24 -10.81 3.06 0.09
C ASP A 24 -11.03 2.69 -1.38
N LEU A 25 -11.75 1.59 -1.58
CA LEU A 25 -12.09 1.08 -2.89
C LEU A 25 -13.05 2.04 -3.60
N SER A 26 -12.61 2.65 -4.71
CA SER A 26 -13.43 3.53 -5.52
C SER A 26 -13.94 2.82 -6.78
N GLU A 27 -15.20 3.04 -7.14
CA GLU A 27 -15.79 2.58 -8.41
C GLU A 27 -14.94 2.99 -9.63
N THR A 28 -14.38 4.20 -9.62
CA THR A 28 -13.56 4.71 -10.74
C THR A 28 -12.29 3.90 -10.96
N GLU A 29 -11.78 3.23 -9.92
CA GLU A 29 -10.56 2.43 -9.96
C GLU A 29 -10.83 0.97 -10.37
N ILE A 30 -12.11 0.55 -10.35
CA ILE A 30 -12.55 -0.81 -10.71
C ILE A 30 -13.62 -0.83 -11.80
N ASN A 31 -13.72 0.23 -12.60
CA ASN A 31 -14.69 0.39 -13.68
C ASN A 31 -14.56 -0.62 -14.84
N TRP A 32 -13.55 -1.49 -14.79
CA TRP A 32 -13.39 -2.64 -15.68
C TRP A 32 -14.31 -3.81 -15.31
N LEU A 33 -15.02 -3.74 -14.16
CA LEU A 33 -16.07 -4.66 -13.76
C LEU A 33 -17.47 -4.14 -14.15
N PRO A 34 -18.45 -5.03 -14.39
CA PRO A 34 -19.85 -4.66 -14.47
C PRO A 34 -20.33 -3.97 -13.18
N LYS A 35 -21.19 -2.96 -13.31
CA LYS A 35 -21.70 -2.16 -12.18
C LYS A 35 -22.31 -3.02 -11.07
N GLU A 36 -23.06 -4.06 -11.44
CA GLU A 36 -23.68 -5.00 -10.49
C GLU A 36 -22.65 -5.71 -9.61
N LYS A 37 -21.49 -6.11 -10.19
CA LYS A 37 -20.39 -6.70 -9.42
C LYS A 37 -19.73 -5.65 -8.51
N ILE A 38 -19.55 -4.42 -9.00
CA ILE A 38 -18.96 -3.31 -8.21
C ILE A 38 -19.79 -3.05 -6.96
N GLU A 39 -21.12 -2.96 -7.08
CA GLU A 39 -22.02 -2.71 -5.94
C GLU A 39 -21.93 -3.81 -4.87
N ILE A 40 -21.86 -5.08 -5.30
CA ILE A 40 -21.69 -6.21 -4.37
C ILE A 40 -20.34 -6.13 -3.66
N ILE A 41 -19.25 -5.95 -4.43
CA ILE A 41 -17.89 -5.87 -3.90
C ILE A 41 -17.75 -4.70 -2.91
N GLN A 42 -18.29 -3.52 -3.23
CA GLN A 42 -18.23 -2.36 -2.35
C GLN A 42 -18.94 -2.62 -1.01
N LYS A 43 -20.12 -3.25 -1.04
CA LYS A 43 -20.85 -3.59 0.17
C LYS A 43 -20.09 -4.59 1.05
N GLU A 44 -19.48 -5.60 0.45
CA GLU A 44 -18.66 -6.57 1.18
C GLU A 44 -17.38 -5.95 1.72
N TYR A 45 -16.71 -5.12 0.90
CA TYR A 45 -15.54 -4.34 1.28
C TYR A 45 -15.84 -3.48 2.52
N GLU A 46 -16.86 -2.63 2.48
CA GLU A 46 -17.24 -1.74 3.59
C GLU A 46 -17.53 -2.53 4.88
N LYS A 47 -18.24 -3.66 4.77
CA LYS A 47 -18.50 -4.55 5.90
C LYS A 47 -17.20 -5.12 6.48
N GLY A 48 -16.29 -5.60 5.64
CA GLY A 48 -15.00 -6.15 6.08
C GLY A 48 -14.12 -5.09 6.75
N ILE A 49 -14.05 -3.87 6.18
CA ILE A 49 -13.30 -2.76 6.80
C ILE A 49 -13.87 -2.40 8.17
N LYS A 50 -15.20 -2.36 8.31
CA LYS A 50 -15.84 -2.09 9.61
C LYS A 50 -15.46 -3.15 10.65
N LEU A 51 -15.55 -4.43 10.30
CA LEU A 51 -15.18 -5.53 11.20
C LEU A 51 -13.70 -5.47 11.59
N LYS A 52 -12.81 -5.19 10.63
CA LYS A 52 -11.38 -5.04 10.92
C LYS A 52 -11.09 -3.88 11.85
N LEU A 53 -11.77 -2.75 11.67
CA LEU A 53 -11.64 -1.59 12.54
C LEU A 53 -12.09 -1.91 13.97
N GLU A 54 -13.21 -2.61 14.15
CA GLU A 54 -13.68 -3.09 15.46
C GLU A 54 -12.65 -4.03 16.11
N GLU A 55 -12.09 -4.98 15.36
CA GLU A 55 -11.02 -5.88 15.82
C GLU A 55 -9.79 -5.10 16.30
N LEU A 56 -9.31 -4.14 15.51
CA LEU A 56 -8.13 -3.33 15.85
C LEU A 56 -8.38 -2.42 17.07
N ASN A 57 -9.59 -1.88 17.20
CA ASN A 57 -9.95 -1.03 18.34
C ASN A 57 -10.00 -1.81 19.66
N ALA A 58 -10.29 -3.12 19.61
CA ALA A 58 -10.26 -3.99 20.77
C ALA A 58 -8.84 -4.37 21.22
N GLN A 59 -7.82 -4.15 20.37
CA GLN A 59 -6.43 -4.50 20.66
C GLN A 59 -5.73 -3.40 21.46
N ASN A 60 -4.96 -3.81 22.49
CA ASN A 60 -4.08 -2.91 23.25
C ASN A 60 -2.72 -2.74 22.54
N THR A 61 -2.74 -2.11 21.36
CA THR A 61 -1.54 -1.81 20.57
C THR A 61 -1.48 -0.33 20.16
N SER A 62 -0.34 0.11 19.63
CA SER A 62 -0.15 1.51 19.25
C SER A 62 -1.07 1.91 18.09
N GLU A 63 -1.60 3.14 18.14
CA GLU A 63 -2.48 3.68 17.09
C GLU A 63 -1.79 3.71 15.72
N ILE A 64 -0.48 3.94 15.68
CA ILE A 64 0.32 3.92 14.45
C ILE A 64 0.36 2.50 13.84
N LEU A 65 0.47 1.46 14.67
CA LEU A 65 0.41 0.09 14.18
C LEU A 65 -1.01 -0.26 13.69
N LYS A 66 -2.05 0.16 14.42
CA LYS A 66 -3.45 -0.04 13.97
C LYS A 66 -3.70 0.61 12.62
N GLU A 67 -3.24 1.85 12.43
CA GLU A 67 -3.36 2.59 11.17
C GLU A 67 -2.66 1.85 10.03
N TYR A 68 -1.43 1.39 10.24
CA TYR A 68 -0.68 0.62 9.23
C TYR A 68 -1.36 -0.70 8.86
N ILE A 69 -1.83 -1.44 9.85
CA ILE A 69 -2.56 -2.69 9.61
C ILE A 69 -3.84 -2.41 8.81
N LEU A 70 -4.59 -1.37 9.18
CA LEU A 70 -5.82 -1.02 8.48
C LEU A 70 -5.56 -0.58 7.03
N ASP A 71 -4.55 0.25 6.79
CA ASP A 71 -4.19 0.70 5.44
C ASP A 71 -3.79 -0.48 4.54
N CYS A 72 -2.98 -1.42 5.04
CA CYS A 72 -2.61 -2.62 4.29
C CYS A 72 -3.83 -3.52 4.05
N TYR A 73 -4.65 -3.73 5.09
CA TYR A 73 -5.84 -4.57 5.02
C TYR A 73 -6.85 -4.07 3.99
N LYS A 74 -7.07 -2.75 3.92
CA LYS A 74 -7.95 -2.16 2.89
C LYS A 74 -7.54 -2.59 1.48
N ILE A 75 -6.25 -2.54 1.18
CA ILE A 75 -5.76 -2.88 -0.16
C ILE A 75 -5.80 -4.39 -0.38
N ASP A 76 -5.29 -5.17 0.57
CA ASP A 76 -5.21 -6.63 0.47
C ASP A 76 -6.61 -7.26 0.36
N TYR A 77 -7.57 -6.78 1.15
CA TYR A 77 -8.95 -7.29 1.14
C TYR A 77 -9.69 -6.91 -0.14
N ALA A 78 -9.45 -5.71 -0.68
CA ALA A 78 -9.99 -5.35 -1.99
C ALA A 78 -9.45 -6.26 -3.10
N ILE A 79 -8.16 -6.60 -3.09
CA ILE A 79 -7.58 -7.54 -4.06
C ILE A 79 -8.25 -8.91 -3.96
N GLU A 80 -8.42 -9.44 -2.74
CA GLU A 80 -9.10 -10.71 -2.49
C GLU A 80 -10.51 -10.72 -3.10
N LEU A 81 -11.33 -9.73 -2.77
CA LEU A 81 -12.69 -9.60 -3.33
C LEU A 81 -12.66 -9.49 -4.86
N LEU A 82 -11.77 -8.68 -5.43
CA LEU A 82 -11.68 -8.54 -6.89
C LEU A 82 -11.32 -9.87 -7.58
N GLN A 83 -10.46 -10.69 -6.97
CA GLN A 83 -10.06 -12.00 -7.50
C GLN A 83 -11.17 -13.05 -7.34
N ASP A 84 -11.94 -12.99 -6.25
CA ASP A 84 -13.07 -13.88 -6.02
C ASP A 84 -14.21 -13.65 -7.01
N TYR A 85 -14.52 -12.38 -7.29
CA TYR A 85 -15.60 -12.00 -8.20
C TYR A 85 -15.19 -11.96 -9.68
N GLU A 86 -13.90 -11.96 -10.00
CA GLU A 86 -13.36 -12.00 -11.37
C GLU A 86 -12.06 -12.81 -11.43
N SER A 87 -12.19 -14.13 -11.36
CA SER A 87 -11.08 -15.09 -11.26
C SER A 87 -10.39 -15.43 -12.58
N SER A 88 -10.76 -14.78 -13.69
CA SER A 88 -10.05 -14.92 -14.96
C SER A 88 -8.61 -14.40 -14.84
N THR A 89 -7.69 -14.85 -15.72
CA THR A 89 -6.33 -14.31 -15.74
C THR A 89 -6.33 -12.78 -15.87
N GLN A 90 -7.18 -12.22 -16.74
CA GLN A 90 -7.28 -10.78 -16.89
C GLN A 90 -7.80 -10.12 -15.61
N GLY A 91 -8.80 -10.71 -14.96
CA GLY A 91 -9.31 -10.27 -13.66
C GLY A 91 -8.25 -10.20 -12.57
N ILE A 92 -7.50 -11.30 -12.40
CA ILE A 92 -6.41 -11.39 -11.42
C ILE A 92 -5.33 -10.34 -11.71
N ASN A 93 -4.94 -10.15 -12.98
CA ASN A 93 -4.00 -9.10 -13.36
C ASN A 93 -4.53 -7.70 -13.05
N SER A 94 -5.80 -7.43 -13.32
CA SER A 94 -6.45 -6.15 -12.99
C SER A 94 -6.52 -5.91 -11.49
N ALA A 95 -6.82 -6.94 -10.69
CA ALA A 95 -6.82 -6.86 -9.23
C ALA A 95 -5.41 -6.53 -8.67
N TYR A 96 -4.37 -7.21 -9.15
CA TYR A 96 -2.99 -6.88 -8.76
C TYR A 96 -2.54 -5.51 -9.25
N PHE A 97 -3.00 -5.06 -10.42
CA PHE A 97 -2.71 -3.70 -10.90
C PHE A 97 -3.35 -2.64 -10.00
N TYR A 98 -4.61 -2.82 -9.60
CA TYR A 98 -5.27 -2.00 -8.59
C TYR A 98 -4.44 -1.97 -7.28
N GLY A 99 -4.06 -3.16 -6.79
CA GLY A 99 -3.23 -3.31 -5.60
C GLY A 99 -1.91 -2.55 -5.69
N TYR A 100 -1.21 -2.69 -6.82
CA TYR A 100 0.05 -2.00 -7.09
C TYR A 100 -0.12 -0.47 -7.02
N GLN A 101 -1.15 0.07 -7.65
CA GLN A 101 -1.42 1.53 -7.62
C GLN A 101 -1.70 2.02 -6.19
N LYS A 102 -2.44 1.24 -5.40
CA LYS A 102 -2.75 1.59 -4.00
C LYS A 102 -1.54 1.50 -3.09
N TYR A 103 -0.72 0.45 -3.22
CA TYR A 103 0.53 0.34 -2.47
C TYR A 103 1.55 1.42 -2.86
N ASP A 104 1.56 1.92 -4.11
CA ASP A 104 2.44 3.03 -4.51
C ASP A 104 2.04 4.33 -3.79
N ARG A 105 0.73 4.58 -3.63
CA ARG A 105 0.24 5.65 -2.77
C ARG A 105 0.66 5.43 -1.32
N LEU A 106 0.57 4.20 -0.80
CA LEU A 106 0.93 3.89 0.59
C LEU A 106 2.43 4.02 0.84
N LEU A 107 3.27 3.69 -0.15
CA LEU A 107 4.69 3.96 -0.17
C LEU A 107 4.94 5.46 0.00
N ASN A 108 4.27 6.29 -0.80
CA ASN A 108 4.42 7.75 -0.73
C ASN A 108 3.97 8.31 0.63
N LYS A 109 2.95 7.72 1.27
CA LYS A 109 2.56 8.02 2.65
C LYS A 109 3.73 7.84 3.61
N TYR A 110 4.23 6.61 3.71
CA TYR A 110 5.23 6.26 4.72
C TYR A 110 6.60 6.86 4.42
N TYR A 111 6.95 7.04 3.15
CA TYR A 111 8.08 7.85 2.74
C TYR A 111 7.98 9.28 3.29
N SER A 112 6.84 9.94 3.09
CA SER A 112 6.63 11.31 3.56
C SER A 112 6.65 11.40 5.08
N LEU A 113 6.00 10.45 5.76
CA LEU A 113 5.95 10.38 7.22
C LEU A 113 7.34 10.19 7.82
N TYR A 114 8.13 9.24 7.32
CA TYR A 114 9.49 9.01 7.80
C TYR A 114 10.41 10.18 7.48
N LYS A 115 10.39 10.69 6.24
CA LYS A 115 11.20 11.85 5.83
C LYS A 115 11.00 13.06 6.75
N ASN A 116 9.77 13.31 7.19
CA ASN A 116 9.44 14.42 8.08
C ASN A 116 9.97 14.26 9.51
N ARG A 117 10.45 13.07 9.90
CA ARG A 117 11.11 12.82 11.18
C ARG A 117 12.62 13.02 11.14
N LEU A 118 13.22 13.09 9.96
CA LEU A 118 14.67 13.18 9.78
C LEU A 118 15.19 14.61 9.91
N ASN A 119 16.46 14.76 10.33
CA ASN A 119 17.19 16.02 10.17
C ASN A 119 17.59 16.25 8.70
N GLU A 120 18.03 17.46 8.33
CA GLU A 120 18.33 17.79 6.92
C GLU A 120 19.40 16.89 6.28
N LYS A 121 20.44 16.52 7.03
CA LYS A 121 21.49 15.61 6.54
C LYS A 121 20.90 14.22 6.21
N ASN A 122 20.11 13.66 7.12
CA ASN A 122 19.49 12.35 6.96
C ASN A 122 18.39 12.38 5.89
N LYS A 123 17.64 13.49 5.74
CA LYS A 123 16.69 13.68 4.65
C LYS A 123 17.35 13.60 3.28
N ALA A 124 18.53 14.23 3.11
CA ALA A 124 19.27 14.19 1.86
C ALA A 124 19.76 12.76 1.54
N ALA A 125 20.33 12.07 2.52
CA ALA A 125 20.75 10.67 2.36
C ALA A 125 19.57 9.74 2.02
N PHE A 126 18.45 9.90 2.73
CA PHE A 126 17.24 9.12 2.49
C PHE A 126 16.62 9.39 1.11
N LEU A 127 16.67 10.62 0.62
CA LEU A 127 16.24 10.95 -0.75
C LEU A 127 17.07 10.22 -1.81
N GLU A 128 18.40 10.19 -1.65
CA GLU A 128 19.28 9.49 -2.60
C GLU A 128 19.07 7.96 -2.54
N GLU A 129 18.86 7.40 -1.36
CA GLU A 129 18.51 5.99 -1.20
C GLU A 129 17.17 5.66 -1.88
N GLN A 130 16.12 6.48 -1.68
CA GLN A 130 14.83 6.28 -2.36
C GLN A 130 14.94 6.38 -3.89
N LYS A 131 15.78 7.28 -4.43
CA LYS A 131 16.05 7.36 -5.87
C LYS A 131 16.75 6.10 -6.38
N ALA A 132 17.70 5.56 -5.62
CA ALA A 132 18.37 4.30 -5.96
C ALA A 132 17.38 3.12 -5.92
N TRP A 133 16.50 3.08 -4.93
CA TRP A 133 15.44 2.07 -4.85
C TRP A 133 14.48 2.13 -6.05
N ILE A 134 14.10 3.32 -6.51
CA ILE A 134 13.27 3.48 -7.72
C ILE A 134 13.97 2.87 -8.94
N LYS A 135 15.27 3.12 -9.13
CA LYS A 135 16.05 2.51 -10.22
C LYS A 135 16.10 0.99 -10.10
N LEU A 136 16.24 0.46 -8.88
CA LEU A 136 16.21 -0.98 -8.62
C LEU A 136 14.84 -1.58 -8.96
N ARG A 137 13.75 -0.92 -8.55
CA ARG A 137 12.38 -1.33 -8.90
C ARG A 137 12.21 -1.39 -10.41
N ASP A 138 12.58 -0.34 -11.13
CA ASP A 138 12.39 -0.25 -12.57
C ASP A 138 13.21 -1.34 -13.30
N ALA A 139 14.45 -1.60 -12.85
CA ALA A 139 15.26 -2.71 -13.37
C ALA A 139 14.65 -4.09 -13.05
N TYR A 140 14.11 -4.28 -11.85
CA TYR A 140 13.41 -5.49 -11.46
C TYR A 140 12.17 -5.74 -12.32
N GLU A 141 11.36 -4.71 -12.58
CA GLU A 141 10.17 -4.80 -13.43
C GLU A 141 10.52 -5.15 -14.88
N GLN A 142 11.61 -4.60 -15.41
CA GLN A 142 12.11 -4.98 -16.73
C GLN A 142 12.56 -6.45 -16.76
N TYR A 143 13.30 -6.89 -15.74
CA TYR A 143 13.77 -8.27 -15.64
C TYR A 143 12.61 -9.27 -15.60
N ILE A 144 11.61 -9.08 -14.73
CA ILE A 144 10.48 -10.02 -14.61
C ILE A 144 9.65 -10.07 -15.90
N LEU A 145 9.55 -8.95 -16.63
CA LEU A 145 8.86 -8.92 -17.93
C LEU A 145 9.61 -9.74 -18.98
N ALA A 146 10.95 -9.61 -19.04
CA ALA A 146 11.79 -10.42 -19.92
C ALA A 146 11.77 -11.90 -19.51
N HIS A 147 11.84 -12.18 -18.21
CA HIS A 147 11.79 -13.53 -17.65
C HIS A 147 10.46 -14.22 -17.96
N LYS A 148 9.33 -13.50 -17.88
CA LYS A 148 8.02 -14.01 -18.33
C LYS A 148 8.07 -14.50 -19.77
N THR A 149 8.66 -13.72 -20.68
CA THR A 149 8.77 -14.12 -22.09
C THR A 149 9.57 -15.41 -22.23
N PHE A 150 10.69 -15.54 -21.53
CA PHE A 150 11.49 -16.76 -21.51
C PHE A 150 10.72 -17.98 -20.97
N VAL A 151 10.04 -17.84 -19.83
CA VAL A 151 9.27 -18.94 -19.22
C VAL A 151 8.08 -19.32 -20.10
N TYR A 152 7.38 -18.34 -20.67
CA TYR A 152 6.27 -18.55 -21.58
C TYR A 152 6.70 -19.37 -22.81
N THR A 153 7.82 -19.01 -23.45
CA THR A 153 8.32 -19.74 -24.62
C THR A 153 8.84 -21.12 -24.26
N SER A 154 9.52 -21.26 -23.12
CA SER A 154 10.14 -22.53 -22.69
C SER A 154 9.11 -23.59 -22.29
N ASN A 155 7.93 -23.19 -21.80
CA ASN A 155 6.91 -24.10 -21.27
C ASN A 155 5.69 -24.28 -22.18
N GLY A 156 5.76 -23.85 -23.45
CA GLY A 156 4.66 -24.05 -24.41
C GLY A 156 3.48 -23.08 -24.26
N GLY A 157 3.70 -21.92 -23.63
CA GLY A 157 2.71 -20.86 -23.45
C GLY A 157 1.85 -20.99 -22.19
N GLY A 158 0.81 -20.15 -22.10
CA GLY A 158 -0.12 -20.08 -20.96
C GLY A 158 -0.23 -18.68 -20.37
N THR A 159 -1.45 -18.27 -20.02
CA THR A 159 -1.71 -16.91 -19.51
C THR A 159 -1.31 -16.74 -18.04
N ILE A 160 -1.15 -17.83 -17.29
CA ILE A 160 -0.79 -17.82 -15.87
C ILE A 160 0.51 -17.07 -15.57
N TYR A 161 1.47 -17.06 -16.49
CA TYR A 161 2.73 -16.33 -16.33
C TYR A 161 2.55 -14.81 -16.22
N SER A 162 1.44 -14.27 -16.74
CA SER A 162 1.12 -12.86 -16.53
C SER A 162 0.71 -12.56 -15.08
N ASN A 163 -0.05 -13.46 -14.44
CA ASN A 163 -0.38 -13.35 -13.01
C ASN A 163 0.90 -13.34 -12.16
N PHE A 164 1.87 -14.21 -12.48
CA PHE A 164 3.15 -14.25 -11.77
C PHE A 164 3.95 -12.96 -11.87
N VAL A 165 3.91 -12.27 -13.02
CA VAL A 165 4.52 -10.94 -13.13
C VAL A 165 3.77 -9.93 -12.28
N SER A 166 2.44 -9.92 -12.35
CA SER A 166 1.62 -8.96 -11.59
C SER A 166 1.83 -9.08 -10.07
N VAL A 167 1.80 -10.30 -9.53
CA VAL A 167 2.06 -10.53 -8.10
C VAL A 167 3.51 -10.21 -7.72
N SER A 168 4.49 -10.52 -8.57
CA SER A 168 5.91 -10.21 -8.28
C SER A 168 6.16 -8.71 -8.15
N ARG A 169 5.53 -7.89 -9.01
CA ARG A 169 5.59 -6.42 -8.93
C ARG A 169 4.96 -5.91 -7.65
N PHE A 170 3.76 -6.41 -7.36
CA PHE A 170 3.00 -6.08 -6.17
C PHE A 170 3.80 -6.39 -4.88
N ASP A 171 4.35 -7.60 -4.76
CA ASP A 171 5.12 -8.02 -3.59
C ASP A 171 6.41 -7.22 -3.41
N PHE A 172 7.08 -6.87 -4.52
CA PHE A 172 8.27 -6.03 -4.48
C PHE A 172 7.96 -4.64 -3.90
N LEU A 173 6.85 -4.05 -4.32
CA LEU A 173 6.38 -2.76 -3.81
C LEU A 173 5.95 -2.85 -2.33
N LYS A 174 5.18 -3.89 -1.97
CA LYS A 174 4.70 -4.12 -0.60
C LYS A 174 5.84 -4.21 0.41
N LYS A 175 6.94 -4.88 0.06
CA LYS A 175 8.15 -4.95 0.92
C LYS A 175 8.72 -3.57 1.24
N ARG A 176 8.73 -2.65 0.26
CA ARG A 176 9.23 -1.29 0.50
C ARG A 176 8.31 -0.49 1.41
N VAL A 177 7.00 -0.65 1.27
CA VAL A 177 6.03 -0.03 2.18
C VAL A 177 6.28 -0.47 3.63
N ASP A 178 6.46 -1.77 3.85
CA ASP A 178 6.75 -2.32 5.18
C ASP A 178 8.07 -1.80 5.77
N GLU A 179 9.12 -1.71 4.94
CA GLU A 179 10.40 -1.10 5.33
C GLU A 179 10.24 0.36 5.77
N LEU A 180 9.54 1.18 4.97
CA LEU A 180 9.30 2.60 5.25
C LEU A 180 8.44 2.80 6.51
N TYR A 181 7.43 1.96 6.70
CA TYR A 181 6.64 1.93 7.92
C TYR A 181 7.51 1.63 9.15
N LYS A 182 8.37 0.61 9.07
CA LYS A 182 9.28 0.23 10.17
C LYS A 182 10.23 1.37 10.54
N TYR A 183 10.82 2.04 9.54
CA TYR A 183 11.64 3.23 9.78
C TYR A 183 10.85 4.35 10.46
N TYR A 184 9.62 4.61 10.00
CA TYR A 184 8.75 5.60 10.62
C TYR A 184 8.39 5.25 12.07
N SER A 185 8.00 4.00 12.34
CA SER A 185 7.64 3.53 13.69
C SER A 185 8.82 3.68 14.64
N GLN A 186 10.00 3.20 14.25
CA GLN A 186 11.22 3.32 15.05
C GLN A 186 11.59 4.78 15.33
N ALA A 187 11.43 5.68 14.36
CA ALA A 187 11.71 7.10 14.54
C ALA A 187 10.75 7.78 15.53
N ILE A 188 9.53 7.26 15.69
CA ILE A 188 8.57 7.74 16.69
C ILE A 188 8.88 7.15 18.06
N ASP A 189 9.15 5.86 18.14
CA ASP A 189 9.45 5.17 19.40
C ASP A 189 10.75 5.68 20.02
N ASN A 190 11.76 6.00 19.20
CA ASN A 190 13.05 6.53 19.62
C ASN A 190 13.08 8.06 19.80
N SER A 191 11.94 8.75 19.75
CA SER A 191 11.88 10.23 19.91
C SER A 191 12.30 10.76 21.30
N GLY A 192 12.82 9.89 22.18
CA GLY A 192 13.49 10.22 23.43
C GLY A 192 15.03 10.08 23.44
N ILE A 193 15.68 9.62 22.36
CA ILE A 193 17.15 9.48 22.31
C ILE A 193 17.69 10.25 21.09
N GLN A 194 18.33 11.37 21.37
CA GLN A 194 19.14 12.09 20.37
C GLN A 194 20.44 11.30 20.15
N TRP A 195 20.76 11.01 18.89
CA TRP A 195 22.10 10.62 18.45
C TRP A 195 22.88 11.85 18.01
#